data_AF-A0A1J4TF02-F1
#
_entry.id   AF-A0A1J4TF02-F1
#
_cell.length_a   1.000
_cell.length_b   1.000
_cell.length_c   1.000
_cell.angle_alpha   90.00
_cell.angle_beta   90.00
_cell.angle_gamma   90.00
#
_symmetry.space_group_name_H-M   'P 1'
#
loop_
_entity.id
_entity.type
_entity.pdbx_description
1 polymer ?
#
loop_
_entity_poly.entity_id
_entity_poly.type
_entity_poly.pdbx_seq_one_letter_code
_entity_poly.pdbx_strand_id
1 'polypeptide(L)'
;MIAHQQALALLQQTETAYSRLVPHQLLSLLQAKSIVDVKLGDQVERKMTILFSDIRDFTQLSETMTPAENFEFINSYLSQMEPVISRHHGIIDKYIGDAIMALFAKGADEALRGAIGMLERLAYYNAGRQRAGYQPIRIGIGLNSGMVMIGTVGGVNRMDSTVIGDAVNLAARLEAATKLYNTPLLISHNTLYDLNDPAAYRLRFLDRLRVKGKAQPLSIYEAFDTDPPRLRQLKSKTREDFEQAVAYYHLKDIALALPRFERCAEICPEDVPTRIYLERCREYQSSQHHFGTGELDAPMLWKDEFKTGIERIDGAHQALLQRVNQHAVQVRQNEPVDFDDLFAFLHRHCAELFPLEEAMMREHDYPFAASHTQEHRHFSANLGDLQSQVRAGCHNQRYLAYRIELLLLDWFSTATKADRHFARFMQNTPPRQTATIPAAK
;
A
#
# COMPACT_ATOMS: atom_id res chain seq x y z
N MET A 1 -53.19 -16.55 1.46
CA MET A 1 -52.26 -16.14 0.39
C MET A 1 -51.92 -14.65 0.44
N ILE A 2 -52.89 -13.73 0.44
CA ILE A 2 -52.64 -12.27 0.45
C ILE A 2 -51.81 -11.82 1.67
N ALA A 3 -52.18 -12.24 2.89
CA ALA A 3 -51.43 -11.89 4.10
C ALA A 3 -49.98 -12.44 4.10
N HIS A 4 -49.75 -13.60 3.49
CA HIS A 4 -48.42 -14.19 3.36
C HIS A 4 -47.55 -13.42 2.36
N GLN A 5 -48.12 -13.01 1.22
CA GLN A 5 -47.43 -12.13 0.26
C GLN A 5 -47.12 -10.76 0.85
N GLN A 6 -48.04 -10.17 1.63
CA GLN A 6 -47.80 -8.89 2.30
C GLN A 6 -46.68 -8.99 3.35
N ALA A 7 -46.65 -10.08 4.14
CA ALA A 7 -45.58 -10.32 5.10
C ALA A 7 -44.21 -10.52 4.43
N LEU A 8 -44.16 -11.28 3.32
CA LEU A 8 -42.93 -11.45 2.53
C LEU A 8 -42.43 -10.14 1.94
N ALA A 9 -43.33 -9.31 1.39
CA ALA A 9 -42.97 -8.01 0.84
C ALA A 9 -42.43 -7.06 1.92
N LEU A 10 -43.04 -7.04 3.10
CA LEU A 10 -42.56 -6.24 4.22
C LEU A 10 -41.18 -6.73 4.71
N LEU A 11 -40.96 -8.05 4.79
CA LEU A 11 -39.67 -8.62 5.15
C LEU A 11 -38.58 -8.24 4.15
N GLN A 12 -38.87 -8.33 2.84
CA GLN A 12 -37.93 -7.92 1.79
C GLN A 12 -37.62 -6.42 1.84
N GLN A 13 -38.62 -5.56 2.08
CA GLN A 13 -38.40 -4.13 2.26
C GLN A 13 -37.55 -3.83 3.50
N THR A 14 -37.83 -4.53 4.60
CA THR A 14 -37.08 -4.40 5.86
C THR A 14 -35.63 -4.84 5.68
N GLU A 15 -35.40 -5.99 5.04
CA GLU A 15 -34.07 -6.50 4.70
C GLU A 15 -33.31 -5.50 3.81
N THR A 16 -33.97 -4.99 2.77
CA THR A 16 -33.39 -3.97 1.87
C THR A 16 -33.07 -2.66 2.58
N ALA A 17 -33.85 -2.28 3.60
CA ALA A 17 -33.55 -1.11 4.42
C ALA A 17 -32.33 -1.36 5.31
N TYR A 18 -32.26 -2.52 5.97
CA TYR A 18 -31.12 -2.91 6.81
C TYR A 18 -29.84 -3.12 6.00
N SER A 19 -29.92 -3.60 4.76
CA SER A 19 -28.75 -3.81 3.90
C SER A 19 -28.01 -2.51 3.54
N ARG A 20 -28.68 -1.36 3.65
CA ARG A 20 -28.05 -0.03 3.49
C ARG A 20 -27.20 0.36 4.70
N LEU A 21 -27.42 -0.29 5.84
CA LEU A 21 -26.67 -0.09 7.09
C LEU A 21 -25.63 -1.20 7.33
N VAL A 22 -25.88 -2.40 6.81
CA VAL A 22 -24.95 -3.55 6.86
C VAL A 22 -24.79 -4.10 5.45
N PRO A 23 -23.68 -3.78 4.73
CA PRO A 23 -23.52 -4.19 3.35
C PRO A 23 -23.49 -5.71 3.19
N HIS A 24 -24.34 -6.29 2.34
CA HIS A 24 -24.32 -7.73 2.02
C HIS A 24 -22.96 -8.19 1.48
N GLN A 25 -22.22 -7.30 0.83
CA GLN A 25 -20.88 -7.57 0.32
C GLN A 25 -19.91 -7.93 1.45
N LEU A 26 -20.09 -7.37 2.65
CA LEU A 26 -19.27 -7.68 3.82
C LEU A 26 -19.56 -9.11 4.33
N LEU A 27 -20.81 -9.56 4.24
CA LEU A 27 -21.19 -10.96 4.52
C LEU A 27 -20.52 -11.93 3.55
N SER A 28 -20.44 -11.55 2.27
CA SER A 28 -19.74 -12.36 1.26
C SER A 28 -18.24 -12.50 1.58
N LEU A 29 -17.62 -11.45 2.12
CA LEU A 29 -16.22 -11.52 2.57
C LEU A 29 -16.07 -12.51 3.72
N LEU A 30 -16.97 -12.46 4.71
CA LEU A 30 -17.10 -13.41 5.84
C LEU A 30 -17.49 -14.83 5.45
N GLN A 31 -17.77 -15.09 4.16
CA GLN A 31 -18.28 -16.38 3.65
C GLN A 31 -19.63 -16.79 4.27
N ALA A 32 -20.37 -15.84 4.83
CA ALA A 32 -21.70 -16.07 5.37
C ALA A 32 -22.75 -16.01 4.24
N LYS A 33 -23.67 -16.99 4.22
CA LYS A 33 -24.77 -17.01 3.24
C LYS A 33 -25.88 -16.04 3.61
N SER A 34 -26.05 -15.78 4.90
CA SER A 34 -27.02 -14.84 5.43
C SER A 34 -26.49 -14.14 6.68
N ILE A 35 -27.06 -12.96 6.99
CA ILE A 35 -26.81 -12.24 8.25
C ILE A 35 -27.17 -13.10 9.48
N VAL A 36 -28.13 -14.03 9.35
CA VAL A 36 -28.51 -14.94 10.45
C VAL A 36 -27.44 -15.97 10.77
N ASP A 37 -26.53 -16.24 9.83
CA ASP A 37 -25.44 -17.21 10.01
C ASP A 37 -24.25 -16.58 10.73
N VAL A 38 -24.19 -15.24 10.79
CA VAL A 38 -23.08 -14.49 11.37
C VAL A 38 -23.18 -14.50 12.89
N LYS A 39 -22.15 -15.02 13.53
CA LYS A 39 -22.00 -15.07 14.99
C LYS A 39 -20.92 -14.10 15.45
N LEU A 40 -21.00 -13.71 16.72
CA LEU A 40 -19.95 -12.92 17.36
C LEU A 40 -18.64 -13.71 17.37
N GLY A 41 -17.56 -13.09 16.88
CA GLY A 41 -16.24 -13.72 16.81
C GLY A 41 -15.98 -14.49 15.51
N ASP A 42 -16.95 -14.56 14.60
CA ASP A 42 -16.69 -15.03 13.25
C ASP A 42 -15.65 -14.13 12.60
N GLN A 43 -14.61 -14.75 12.04
CA GLN A 43 -13.51 -14.04 11.42
C GLN A 43 -12.94 -14.81 10.24
N VAL A 44 -12.49 -14.07 9.23
CA VAL A 44 -11.84 -14.60 8.05
C VAL A 44 -10.67 -13.71 7.69
N GLU A 45 -9.57 -14.35 7.35
CA GLU A 45 -8.39 -13.64 6.88
C GLU A 45 -8.40 -13.53 5.35
N ARG A 46 -8.00 -12.37 4.86
CA ARG A 46 -7.93 -12.04 3.43
C ARG A 46 -6.73 -11.16 3.15
N LYS A 47 -6.09 -11.36 1.99
CA LYS A 47 -5.24 -10.33 1.39
C LYS A 47 -6.14 -9.36 0.62
N MET A 48 -6.03 -8.07 0.92
CA MET A 48 -6.85 -7.03 0.28
C MET A 48 -6.04 -5.75 0.09
N THR A 49 -6.51 -4.89 -0.81
CA THR A 49 -6.05 -3.50 -0.88
C THR A 49 -7.04 -2.61 -0.14
N ILE A 50 -6.53 -1.82 0.80
CA ILE A 50 -7.31 -0.91 1.63
C ILE A 50 -7.16 0.51 1.08
N LEU A 51 -8.30 1.18 0.91
CA LEU A 51 -8.38 2.58 0.51
C LEU A 51 -8.89 3.40 1.69
N PHE A 52 -8.16 4.45 2.03
CA PHE A 52 -8.68 5.56 2.83
C PHE A 52 -8.73 6.81 1.96
N SER A 53 -9.82 7.57 2.09
CA SER A 53 -9.94 8.89 1.49
C SER A 53 -10.53 9.87 2.48
N ASP A 54 -10.05 11.11 2.50
CA ASP A 54 -10.57 12.18 3.36
C ASP A 54 -10.64 13.52 2.61
N ILE A 55 -11.58 14.41 2.97
CA ILE A 55 -11.68 15.75 2.35
C ILE A 55 -10.66 16.67 3.02
N ARG A 56 -9.84 17.31 2.19
CA ARG A 56 -8.83 18.26 2.68
C ARG A 56 -9.50 19.47 3.31
N ASP A 57 -9.02 19.78 4.50
CA ASP A 57 -9.44 20.95 5.28
C ASP A 57 -10.96 20.95 5.55
N PHE A 58 -11.56 19.75 5.67
CA PHE A 58 -12.99 19.56 5.94
C PHE A 58 -13.45 20.28 7.20
N THR A 59 -12.67 20.24 8.29
CA THR A 59 -13.03 20.96 9.53
C THR A 59 -13.30 22.44 9.25
N GLN A 60 -12.40 23.12 8.54
CA GLN A 60 -12.57 24.53 8.18
C GLN A 60 -13.77 24.76 7.26
N LEU A 61 -14.00 23.84 6.31
CA LEU A 61 -15.17 23.90 5.45
C LEU A 61 -16.47 23.76 6.25
N SER A 62 -16.53 22.80 7.18
CA SER A 62 -17.71 22.49 7.99
C SER A 62 -18.07 23.60 8.97
N GLU A 63 -17.08 24.36 9.47
CA GLU A 63 -17.30 25.54 10.34
C GLU A 63 -18.06 26.68 9.64
N THR A 64 -18.06 26.71 8.30
CA THR A 64 -18.81 27.68 7.51
C THR A 64 -20.25 27.26 7.21
N MET A 65 -20.65 26.05 7.62
CA MET A 65 -21.94 25.44 7.31
C MET A 65 -22.77 25.27 8.58
N THR A 66 -24.09 25.39 8.45
CA THR A 66 -25.00 24.87 9.46
C THR A 66 -24.91 23.34 9.53
N PRO A 67 -25.29 22.69 10.65
CA PRO A 67 -25.29 21.23 10.73
C PRO A 67 -26.09 20.55 9.62
N ALA A 68 -27.24 21.12 9.21
CA ALA A 68 -28.06 20.59 8.13
C ALA A 68 -27.34 20.66 6.78
N GLU A 69 -26.75 21.80 6.44
CA GLU A 69 -25.95 21.98 5.22
C GLU A 69 -24.74 21.04 5.19
N ASN A 70 -24.09 20.81 6.34
CA ASN A 70 -22.98 19.87 6.44
C ASN A 70 -23.42 18.43 6.15
N PHE A 71 -24.56 18.00 6.70
CA PHE A 71 -25.14 16.67 6.38
C PHE A 71 -25.50 16.54 4.91
N GLU A 72 -26.12 17.55 4.31
CA GLU A 72 -26.44 17.57 2.88
C GLU A 72 -25.17 17.53 2.02
N PHE A 73 -24.13 18.25 2.42
CA PHE A 73 -22.84 18.27 1.75
C PHE A 73 -22.16 16.89 1.78
N ILE A 74 -22.05 16.26 2.96
CA ILE A 74 -21.44 14.93 3.10
C ILE A 74 -22.21 13.93 2.23
N ASN A 75 -23.55 13.90 2.32
CA ASN A 75 -24.35 12.99 1.49
C ASN A 75 -24.20 13.26 -0.01
N SER A 76 -24.12 14.54 -0.41
CA SER A 76 -23.85 14.94 -1.80
C SER A 76 -22.50 14.42 -2.26
N TYR A 77 -21.44 14.61 -1.49
CA TYR A 77 -20.10 14.10 -1.79
C TYR A 77 -20.06 12.57 -1.87
N LEU A 78 -20.58 11.87 -0.85
CA LEU A 78 -20.58 10.41 -0.80
C LEU A 78 -21.37 9.80 -1.97
N SER A 79 -22.47 10.43 -2.40
CA SER A 79 -23.22 10.00 -3.60
C SER A 79 -22.42 10.06 -4.91
N GLN A 80 -21.32 10.82 -4.93
CA GLN A 80 -20.40 10.85 -6.07
C GLN A 80 -19.34 9.77 -5.97
N MET A 81 -18.88 9.44 -4.77
CA MET A 81 -17.76 8.52 -4.54
C MET A 81 -18.18 7.06 -4.51
N GLU A 82 -19.30 6.75 -3.84
CA GLU A 82 -19.77 5.38 -3.65
C GLU A 82 -19.96 4.61 -4.97
N PRO A 83 -20.63 5.17 -6.01
CA PRO A 83 -20.81 4.46 -7.26
C PRO A 83 -19.50 4.14 -7.99
N VAL A 84 -18.47 4.97 -7.81
CA VAL A 84 -17.15 4.77 -8.41
C VAL A 84 -16.43 3.62 -7.71
N ILE A 85 -16.41 3.62 -6.38
CA ILE A 85 -15.81 2.55 -5.58
C ILE A 85 -16.46 1.21 -5.94
N SER A 86 -17.79 1.15 -5.97
CA SER A 86 -18.52 -0.08 -6.31
C SER A 86 -18.29 -0.55 -7.75
N ARG A 87 -18.18 0.37 -8.73
CA ARG A 87 -17.87 0.02 -10.12
C ARG A 87 -16.51 -0.67 -10.26
N HIS A 88 -15.57 -0.33 -9.40
CA HIS A 88 -14.26 -0.96 -9.30
C HIS A 88 -14.23 -2.05 -8.22
N HIS A 89 -15.38 -2.66 -7.92
CA HIS A 89 -15.49 -3.81 -7.02
C HIS A 89 -14.98 -3.54 -5.59
N GLY A 90 -14.89 -2.27 -5.20
CA GLY A 90 -14.61 -1.86 -3.83
C GLY A 90 -15.86 -1.99 -2.97
N ILE A 91 -15.65 -2.37 -1.71
CA ILE A 91 -16.69 -2.49 -0.69
C ILE A 91 -16.42 -1.41 0.34
N ILE A 92 -17.35 -0.48 0.53
CA ILE A 92 -17.24 0.52 1.58
C ILE A 92 -17.48 -0.17 2.91
N ASP A 93 -16.46 -0.18 3.77
CA ASP A 93 -16.54 -0.74 5.12
C ASP A 93 -17.29 0.22 6.03
N LYS A 94 -16.87 1.50 6.05
CA LYS A 94 -17.53 2.55 6.80
C LYS A 94 -17.17 3.96 6.32
N TYR A 95 -18.02 4.89 6.72
CA TYR A 95 -17.75 6.33 6.68
C TYR A 95 -17.29 6.79 8.06
N ILE A 96 -16.28 7.67 8.12
CA ILE A 96 -15.75 8.24 9.36
C ILE A 96 -15.79 9.76 9.21
N GLY A 97 -16.95 10.36 9.48
CA GLY A 97 -17.19 11.75 9.10
C GLY A 97 -17.26 11.87 7.58
N ASP A 98 -16.36 12.66 6.99
CA ASP A 98 -16.16 12.82 5.56
C ASP A 98 -15.19 11.79 4.95
N ALA A 99 -14.49 11.03 5.80
CA ALA A 99 -13.57 10.01 5.35
C ALA A 99 -14.29 8.73 4.90
N ILE A 100 -13.75 8.08 3.88
CA ILE A 100 -14.22 6.81 3.32
C ILE A 100 -13.14 5.75 3.56
N MET A 101 -13.54 4.63 4.16
CA MET A 101 -12.73 3.40 4.20
C MET A 101 -13.36 2.36 3.28
N ALA A 102 -12.58 1.88 2.30
CA ALA A 102 -13.03 0.86 1.35
C ALA A 102 -12.02 -0.28 1.21
N LEU A 103 -12.54 -1.47 0.89
CA LEU A 103 -11.82 -2.73 0.78
C LEU A 103 -11.92 -3.27 -0.64
N PHE A 104 -10.79 -3.69 -1.22
CA PHE A 104 -10.74 -4.26 -2.57
C PHE A 104 -10.24 -5.70 -2.49
N ALA A 105 -11.17 -6.66 -2.55
CA ALA A 105 -10.88 -8.10 -2.51
C ALA A 105 -10.18 -8.60 -3.79
N LYS A 106 -10.38 -7.90 -4.91
CA LYS A 106 -9.76 -8.20 -6.20
C LYS A 106 -8.32 -7.68 -6.33
N GLY A 107 -7.80 -6.99 -5.31
CA GLY A 107 -6.40 -6.55 -5.24
C GLY A 107 -6.13 -5.14 -5.75
N ALA A 108 -4.84 -4.85 -5.95
CA ALA A 108 -4.31 -3.50 -6.12
C ALA A 108 -4.79 -2.80 -7.39
N ASP A 109 -4.95 -3.52 -8.51
CA ASP A 109 -5.36 -2.92 -9.78
C ASP A 109 -6.77 -2.30 -9.73
N GLU A 110 -7.71 -2.96 -9.05
CA GLU A 110 -9.07 -2.43 -8.89
C GLU A 110 -9.08 -1.23 -7.93
N ALA A 111 -8.29 -1.30 -6.85
CA ALA A 111 -8.16 -0.19 -5.90
C ALA A 111 -7.54 1.06 -6.54
N LEU A 112 -6.45 0.90 -7.31
CA LEU A 112 -5.79 2.01 -7.99
C LEU A 112 -6.69 2.64 -9.06
N ARG A 113 -7.36 1.83 -9.89
CA ARG A 113 -8.36 2.32 -10.85
C ARG A 113 -9.54 3.00 -10.17
N GLY A 114 -10.01 2.45 -9.04
CA GLY A 114 -11.05 3.06 -8.21
C GLY A 114 -10.65 4.43 -7.68
N ALA A 115 -9.45 4.56 -7.12
CA ALA A 115 -8.91 5.82 -6.62
C ALA A 115 -8.73 6.87 -7.73
N ILE A 116 -8.19 6.48 -8.89
CA ILE A 116 -8.09 7.34 -10.08
C ILE A 116 -9.49 7.80 -10.51
N GLY A 117 -10.44 6.86 -10.62
CA GLY A 117 -11.83 7.18 -10.97
C GLY A 117 -12.51 8.12 -9.96
N MET A 118 -12.21 8.00 -8.66
CA MET A 118 -12.73 8.90 -7.63
C MET A 118 -12.23 10.33 -7.85
N LEU A 119 -10.95 10.51 -8.17
CA LEU A 119 -10.36 11.81 -8.47
C LEU A 119 -10.92 12.43 -9.75
N GLU A 120 -11.13 11.62 -10.80
CA GLU A 120 -11.81 12.07 -12.03
C GLU A 120 -13.25 12.49 -11.75
N ARG A 121 -13.99 11.70 -10.96
CA ARG A 121 -15.36 12.03 -10.57
C ARG A 121 -15.43 13.28 -9.71
N LEU A 122 -14.45 13.47 -8.84
CA LEU A 122 -14.33 14.68 -8.02
C LEU A 122 -14.12 15.91 -8.89
N ALA A 123 -13.29 15.84 -9.93
CA ALA A 123 -13.10 16.95 -10.88
C ALA A 123 -14.43 17.35 -11.55
N TYR A 124 -15.23 16.37 -11.97
CA TYR A 124 -16.58 16.61 -12.50
C TYR A 124 -17.51 17.25 -11.47
N TYR A 125 -17.52 16.74 -10.24
CA TYR A 125 -18.32 17.27 -9.14
C TYR A 125 -17.94 18.73 -8.82
N ASN A 126 -16.65 19.04 -8.78
CA ASN A 126 -16.13 20.38 -8.55
C ASN A 126 -16.55 21.37 -9.63
N ALA A 127 -16.58 20.96 -10.91
CA ALA A 127 -17.10 21.82 -11.98
C ALA A 127 -18.59 22.18 -11.76
N GLY A 128 -19.38 21.25 -11.21
CA GLY A 128 -20.76 21.50 -10.80
C GLY A 128 -20.85 22.46 -9.61
N ARG A 129 -20.04 22.24 -8.57
CA ARG A 129 -19.95 23.11 -7.38
C ARG A 129 -19.63 24.55 -7.76
N GLN A 130 -18.64 24.74 -8.62
CA GLN A 130 -18.23 26.07 -9.10
C GLN A 130 -19.36 26.80 -9.83
N ARG A 131 -20.12 26.11 -10.70
CA ARG A 131 -21.30 26.69 -11.37
C ARG A 131 -22.39 27.11 -10.38
N ALA A 132 -22.49 26.42 -9.25
CA ALA A 132 -23.42 26.74 -8.16
C ALA A 132 -22.86 27.75 -7.15
N GLY A 133 -21.66 28.32 -7.37
CA GLY A 133 -21.05 29.31 -6.48
C GLY A 133 -20.30 28.73 -5.28
N TYR A 134 -20.17 27.40 -5.17
CA TYR A 134 -19.42 26.75 -4.11
C TYR A 134 -17.94 26.57 -4.48
N GLN A 135 -17.08 26.63 -3.46
CA GLN A 135 -15.66 26.32 -3.63
C GLN A 135 -15.45 24.84 -4.00
N PRO A 136 -14.48 24.54 -4.89
CA PRO A 136 -14.08 23.17 -5.17
C PRO A 136 -13.45 22.54 -3.92
N ILE A 137 -13.65 21.24 -3.74
CA ILE A 137 -13.04 20.48 -2.66
C ILE A 137 -11.89 19.64 -3.20
N ARG A 138 -10.98 19.24 -2.31
CA ARG A 138 -9.86 18.33 -2.62
C ARG A 138 -9.95 17.13 -1.69
N ILE A 139 -9.47 15.98 -2.14
CA ILE A 139 -9.39 14.78 -1.30
C ILE A 139 -7.96 14.26 -1.27
N GLY A 140 -7.58 13.63 -0.15
CA GLY A 140 -6.45 12.73 -0.07
C GLY A 140 -6.94 11.30 -0.27
N ILE A 141 -6.13 10.45 -0.91
CA ILE A 141 -6.36 9.01 -1.02
C ILE A 141 -5.06 8.26 -0.70
N GLY A 142 -5.13 7.29 0.20
CA GLY A 142 -4.03 6.38 0.54
C GLY A 142 -4.39 4.92 0.27
N LEU A 143 -3.53 4.19 -0.47
CA LEU A 143 -3.71 2.77 -0.77
C LEU A 143 -2.60 1.90 -0.19
N ASN A 144 -2.95 0.90 0.61
CA ASN A 144 -2.02 -0.13 1.04
C ASN A 144 -2.60 -1.54 0.89
N SER A 145 -1.81 -2.45 0.33
CA SER A 145 -2.14 -3.88 0.23
C SER A 145 -1.52 -4.70 1.37
N GLY A 146 -2.21 -5.75 1.79
CA GLY A 146 -1.71 -6.69 2.79
C GLY A 146 -2.79 -7.58 3.41
N MET A 147 -2.36 -8.43 4.35
CA MET A 147 -3.29 -9.29 5.11
C MET A 147 -4.13 -8.47 6.08
N VAL A 148 -5.43 -8.78 6.10
CA VAL A 148 -6.41 -8.24 7.05
C VAL A 148 -7.30 -9.36 7.59
N MET A 149 -7.71 -9.20 8.84
CA MET A 149 -8.75 -10.02 9.47
C MET A 149 -10.07 -9.26 9.40
N ILE A 150 -11.05 -9.85 8.73
CA ILE A 150 -12.42 -9.34 8.68
C ILE A 150 -13.21 -10.15 9.69
N GLY A 151 -13.93 -9.52 10.59
CA GLY A 151 -14.70 -10.26 11.59
C GLY A 151 -15.75 -9.43 12.28
N THR A 152 -16.55 -10.10 13.11
CA THR A 152 -17.53 -9.45 13.97
C THR A 152 -16.98 -9.23 15.37
N VAL A 153 -17.08 -8.01 15.86
CA VAL A 153 -16.69 -7.61 17.21
C VAL A 153 -17.84 -6.90 17.92
N GLY A 154 -17.89 -6.98 19.24
CA GLY A 154 -18.93 -6.31 20.03
C GLY A 154 -19.47 -7.17 21.15
N GLY A 155 -20.69 -6.86 21.59
CA GLY A 155 -21.41 -7.58 22.63
C GLY A 155 -22.65 -8.29 22.08
N VAL A 156 -23.30 -9.09 22.92
CA VAL A 156 -24.47 -9.92 22.56
C VAL A 156 -25.58 -9.12 21.85
N ASN A 157 -25.76 -7.84 22.23
CA ASN A 157 -26.83 -6.99 21.70
C ASN A 157 -26.38 -6.00 20.63
N ARG A 158 -25.07 -5.90 20.34
CA ARG A 158 -24.50 -4.99 19.33
C ARG A 158 -23.22 -5.58 18.77
N MET A 159 -23.31 -6.11 17.57
CA MET A 159 -22.18 -6.55 16.77
C MET A 159 -21.88 -5.50 15.71
N ASP A 160 -20.60 -5.31 15.43
CA ASP A 160 -20.10 -4.49 14.33
C ASP A 160 -19.14 -5.34 13.51
N SER A 161 -19.20 -5.18 12.19
CA SER A 161 -18.18 -5.79 11.33
C SER A 161 -16.97 -4.87 11.32
N THR A 162 -15.79 -5.46 11.47
CA THR A 162 -14.55 -4.73 11.52
C THR A 162 -13.49 -5.39 10.66
N VAL A 163 -12.59 -4.56 10.15
CA VAL A 163 -11.38 -5.01 9.49
C VAL A 163 -10.20 -4.57 10.34
N ILE A 164 -9.44 -5.56 10.80
CA ILE A 164 -8.28 -5.35 11.66
C ILE A 164 -7.05 -5.84 10.91
N GLY A 165 -6.01 -5.02 10.87
CA GLY A 165 -4.73 -5.40 10.30
C GLY A 165 -3.77 -4.25 10.23
N ASP A 166 -2.48 -4.58 10.13
CA ASP A 166 -1.43 -3.58 9.88
C ASP A 166 -1.72 -2.80 8.59
N ALA A 167 -2.24 -3.49 7.57
CA ALA A 167 -2.52 -2.90 6.27
C ALA A 167 -3.54 -1.75 6.33
N VAL A 168 -4.54 -1.83 7.22
CA VAL A 168 -5.56 -0.79 7.43
C VAL A 168 -4.90 0.48 7.98
N ASN A 169 -4.08 0.33 9.02
CA ASN A 169 -3.38 1.45 9.66
C ASN A 169 -2.37 2.12 8.71
N LEU A 170 -1.73 1.35 7.84
CA LEU A 170 -0.82 1.90 6.83
C LEU A 170 -1.57 2.71 5.78
N ALA A 171 -2.71 2.23 5.28
CA ALA A 171 -3.53 2.97 4.30
C ALA A 171 -4.01 4.32 4.86
N ALA A 172 -4.52 4.36 6.09
CA ALA A 172 -4.94 5.61 6.75
C ALA A 172 -3.77 6.62 6.90
N ARG A 173 -2.55 6.13 7.15
CA ARG A 173 -1.38 7.01 7.26
C ARG A 173 -0.90 7.53 5.92
N LEU A 174 -1.02 6.73 4.86
CA LEU A 174 -0.75 7.20 3.50
C LEU A 174 -1.72 8.30 3.11
N GLU A 175 -3.00 8.13 3.41
CA GLU A 175 -4.01 9.17 3.21
C GLU A 175 -3.58 10.45 3.95
N ALA A 176 -3.27 10.38 5.25
CA ALA A 176 -2.84 11.56 5.99
C ALA A 176 -1.56 12.22 5.42
N ALA A 177 -0.63 11.43 4.88
CA ALA A 177 0.60 11.91 4.26
C ALA A 177 0.36 12.66 2.93
N THR A 178 -0.80 12.46 2.27
CA THR A 178 -1.18 13.21 1.06
C THR A 178 -1.15 14.72 1.29
N LYS A 179 -1.50 15.17 2.51
CA LYS A 179 -1.46 16.58 2.92
C LYS A 179 -0.04 17.12 2.94
N LEU A 180 0.91 16.34 3.47
CA LEU A 180 2.32 16.75 3.59
C LEU A 180 2.94 17.00 2.21
N TYR A 181 2.74 16.08 1.27
CA TYR A 181 3.32 16.19 -0.07
C TYR A 181 2.44 16.94 -1.07
N ASN A 182 1.23 17.34 -0.67
CA ASN A 182 0.20 17.95 -1.51
C ASN A 182 -0.12 17.11 -2.76
N THR A 183 -0.12 15.78 -2.64
CA THR A 183 -0.43 14.83 -3.72
C THR A 183 -1.80 14.19 -3.47
N PRO A 184 -2.69 14.02 -4.46
CA PRO A 184 -4.03 13.52 -4.19
C PRO A 184 -4.09 12.01 -3.92
N LEU A 185 -3.09 11.25 -4.37
CA LEU A 185 -3.08 9.79 -4.29
C LEU A 185 -1.67 9.27 -3.98
N LEU A 186 -1.57 8.55 -2.86
CA LEU A 186 -0.38 7.83 -2.43
C LEU A 186 -0.63 6.33 -2.34
N ILE A 187 0.34 5.54 -2.79
CA ILE A 187 0.33 4.08 -2.68
C ILE A 187 1.60 3.61 -1.97
N SER A 188 1.51 2.52 -1.19
CA SER A 188 2.70 1.87 -0.64
C SER A 188 3.42 1.00 -1.67
N HIS A 189 4.66 0.62 -1.37
CA HIS A 189 5.37 -0.43 -2.11
C HIS A 189 4.60 -1.76 -2.15
N ASN A 190 3.86 -2.12 -1.09
CA ASN A 190 3.01 -3.32 -1.10
C ASN A 190 1.95 -3.25 -2.20
N THR A 191 1.32 -2.08 -2.38
CA THR A 191 0.34 -1.88 -3.45
C THR A 191 1.02 -1.88 -4.81
N LEU A 192 2.15 -1.18 -4.96
CA LEU A 192 2.92 -1.15 -6.20
C LEU A 192 3.31 -2.56 -6.67
N TYR A 193 3.83 -3.38 -5.76
CA TYR A 193 4.25 -4.74 -6.03
C TYR A 193 3.08 -5.72 -6.14
N ASP A 194 1.84 -5.32 -5.88
CA ASP A 194 0.65 -6.16 -6.13
C ASP A 194 -0.04 -5.81 -7.45
N LEU A 195 0.42 -4.78 -8.18
CA LEU A 195 -0.11 -4.43 -9.50
C LEU A 195 0.37 -5.43 -10.56
N ASN A 196 -0.51 -5.76 -11.50
CA ASN A 196 -0.16 -6.63 -12.62
C ASN A 196 0.71 -5.93 -13.68
N ASP A 197 0.45 -4.65 -13.94
CA ASP A 197 1.24 -3.81 -14.86
C ASP A 197 1.43 -2.40 -14.28
N PRO A 198 2.47 -2.21 -13.44
CA PRO A 198 2.80 -0.90 -12.89
C PRO A 198 3.12 0.16 -13.97
N ALA A 199 3.60 -0.26 -15.15
CA ALA A 199 3.99 0.65 -16.22
C ALA A 199 2.79 1.29 -16.95
N ALA A 200 1.59 0.72 -16.77
CA ALA A 200 0.33 1.31 -17.25
C ALA A 200 -0.04 2.61 -16.52
N TYR A 201 0.56 2.88 -15.36
CA TYR A 201 0.24 4.01 -14.49
C TYR A 201 1.41 5.00 -14.40
N ARG A 202 1.09 6.25 -14.08
CA ARG A 202 2.09 7.29 -13.85
C ARG A 202 2.47 7.33 -12.38
N LEU A 203 3.44 6.48 -12.05
CA LEU A 203 3.95 6.31 -10.70
C LEU A 203 5.37 6.90 -10.60
N ARG A 204 5.67 7.50 -9.44
CA ARG A 204 7.05 7.88 -9.06
C ARG A 204 7.29 7.64 -7.58
N PHE A 205 8.51 7.23 -7.24
CA PHE A 205 8.93 7.14 -5.84
C PHE A 205 8.94 8.53 -5.20
N LEU A 206 8.38 8.65 -4.00
CA LEU A 206 8.17 9.94 -3.35
C LEU A 206 9.03 10.14 -2.09
N ASP A 207 8.96 9.21 -1.13
CA ASP A 207 9.71 9.25 0.14
C ASP A 207 9.63 7.89 0.85
N ARG A 208 10.28 7.77 2.01
CA ARG A 208 10.09 6.67 2.97
C ARG A 208 9.54 7.19 4.29
N LEU A 209 8.32 6.80 4.63
CA LEU A 209 7.66 7.24 5.87
C LEU A 209 7.91 6.26 7.02
N ARG A 210 8.45 6.72 8.15
CA ARG A 210 8.49 5.96 9.40
C ARG A 210 7.13 5.99 10.05
N VAL A 211 6.61 4.81 10.22
CA VAL A 211 5.31 4.58 10.86
C VAL A 211 5.58 4.46 12.36
N LYS A 212 5.08 5.40 13.18
CA LYS A 212 5.08 5.28 14.66
C LYS A 212 4.61 3.89 15.07
N GLY A 213 5.44 3.17 15.83
CA GLY A 213 5.22 1.78 16.25
C GLY A 213 5.78 0.70 15.32
N LYS A 214 6.40 1.06 14.19
CA LYS A 214 7.09 0.13 13.29
C LYS A 214 8.59 0.36 13.30
N ALA A 215 9.32 -0.76 13.20
CA ALA A 215 10.77 -0.74 13.09
C ALA A 215 11.27 -0.26 11.72
N GLN A 216 10.51 -0.52 10.65
CA GLN A 216 10.94 -0.25 9.28
C GLN A 216 10.12 0.87 8.62
N PRO A 217 10.76 1.79 7.87
CA PRO A 217 10.08 2.78 7.05
C PRO A 217 9.34 2.12 5.88
N LEU A 218 8.21 2.72 5.49
CA LEU A 218 7.42 2.32 4.34
C LEU A 218 7.77 3.18 3.13
N SER A 219 8.15 2.56 2.02
CA SER A 219 8.36 3.25 0.75
C SER A 219 7.01 3.65 0.15
N ILE A 220 6.90 4.91 -0.26
CA ILE A 220 5.65 5.48 -0.78
C ILE A 220 5.83 6.05 -2.18
N TYR A 221 4.79 5.93 -2.99
CA TYR A 221 4.75 6.36 -4.37
C TYR A 221 3.56 7.26 -4.59
N GLU A 222 3.74 8.30 -5.39
CA GLU A 222 2.64 9.12 -5.90
C GLU A 222 2.13 8.51 -7.20
N ALA A 223 0.80 8.41 -7.33
CA ALA A 223 0.14 8.23 -8.62
C ALA A 223 -0.43 9.57 -9.09
N PHE A 224 0.07 10.04 -10.24
CA PHE A 224 -0.25 11.38 -10.76
C PHE A 224 -0.98 11.32 -12.11
N ASP A 225 -1.70 10.23 -12.36
CA ASP A 225 -2.49 10.00 -13.58
C ASP A 225 -3.57 11.07 -13.80
N THR A 226 -4.16 11.57 -12.70
CA THR A 226 -5.25 12.55 -12.73
C THR A 226 -4.79 14.00 -12.62
N ASP A 227 -3.48 14.25 -12.60
CA ASP A 227 -2.97 15.62 -12.64
C ASP A 227 -3.40 16.33 -13.92
N PRO A 228 -3.54 17.68 -13.89
CA PRO A 228 -3.79 18.46 -15.09
C PRO A 228 -2.81 18.08 -16.22
N PRO A 229 -3.25 17.98 -17.49
CA PRO A 229 -2.43 17.42 -18.57
C PRO A 229 -1.01 18.03 -18.66
N ARG A 230 -0.90 19.35 -18.45
CA ARG A 230 0.38 20.07 -18.39
C ARG A 230 1.25 19.57 -17.24
N LEU A 231 0.74 19.58 -16.00
CA LEU A 231 1.47 19.14 -14.82
C LEU A 231 1.91 17.67 -14.94
N ARG A 232 1.03 16.81 -15.42
CA ARG A 232 1.30 15.39 -15.65
C ARG A 232 2.44 15.15 -16.64
N GLN A 233 2.48 15.92 -17.74
CA GLN A 233 3.58 15.87 -18.71
C GLN A 233 4.90 16.36 -18.12
N LEU A 234 4.86 17.47 -17.37
CA LEU A 234 6.06 18.03 -16.72
C LEU A 234 6.61 17.07 -15.66
N LYS A 235 5.77 16.52 -14.78
CA LYS A 235 6.16 15.47 -13.81
C LYS A 235 6.72 14.23 -14.50
N SER A 236 6.13 13.80 -15.62
CA SER A 236 6.65 12.66 -16.39
C SER A 236 8.05 12.96 -16.96
N LYS A 237 8.29 14.20 -17.40
CA LYS A 237 9.58 14.65 -17.91
C LYS A 237 10.65 14.78 -16.81
N THR A 238 10.27 15.21 -15.61
CA THR A 238 11.19 15.38 -14.47
C THR A 238 11.29 14.16 -13.57
N ARG A 239 10.49 13.11 -13.81
CA ARG A 239 10.38 11.93 -12.92
C ARG A 239 11.74 11.35 -12.55
N GLU A 240 12.56 11.05 -13.55
CA GLU A 240 13.84 10.39 -13.33
C GLU A 240 14.82 11.31 -12.57
N ASP A 241 14.91 12.59 -12.95
CA ASP A 241 15.72 13.58 -12.26
C ASP A 241 15.27 13.74 -10.80
N PHE A 242 13.96 13.73 -10.54
CA PHE A 242 13.38 13.80 -9.20
C PHE A 242 13.75 12.57 -8.37
N GLU A 243 13.55 11.36 -8.88
CA GLU A 243 13.87 10.12 -8.15
C GLU A 243 15.37 10.00 -7.86
N GLN A 244 16.24 10.41 -8.79
CA GLN A 244 17.68 10.49 -8.55
C GLN A 244 18.00 11.52 -7.45
N ALA A 245 17.37 12.70 -7.48
CA ALA A 245 17.58 13.73 -6.47
C ALA A 245 17.15 13.27 -5.08
N VAL A 246 16.00 12.58 -4.98
CA VAL A 246 15.52 11.96 -3.74
C VAL A 246 16.51 10.92 -3.22
N ALA A 247 17.04 10.07 -4.11
CA ALA A 247 18.08 9.11 -3.74
C ALA A 247 19.32 9.81 -3.15
N TYR A 248 19.86 10.82 -3.85
CA TYR A 248 21.03 11.56 -3.36
C TYR A 248 20.75 12.28 -2.04
N TYR A 249 19.55 12.82 -1.85
CA TYR A 249 19.13 13.41 -0.57
C TYR A 249 19.20 12.39 0.56
N HIS A 250 18.60 11.20 0.39
CA HIS A 250 18.66 10.14 1.40
C HIS A 250 20.06 9.57 1.62
N LEU A 251 20.94 9.68 0.63
CA LEU A 251 22.37 9.35 0.73
C LEU A 251 23.21 10.49 1.35
N LYS A 252 22.57 11.58 1.78
CA LYS A 252 23.19 12.80 2.32
C LYS A 252 24.15 13.49 1.35
N ASP A 253 24.04 13.20 0.06
CA ASP A 253 24.79 13.86 -1.00
C ASP A 253 24.00 15.06 -1.54
N ILE A 254 23.95 16.12 -0.73
CA ILE A 254 23.22 17.34 -1.10
C ILE A 254 23.85 18.03 -2.31
N ALA A 255 25.15 17.85 -2.54
CA ALA A 255 25.85 18.41 -3.69
C ALA A 255 25.31 17.84 -5.02
N LEU A 256 24.93 16.56 -5.04
CA LEU A 256 24.27 15.94 -6.20
C LEU A 256 22.75 16.11 -6.21
N ALA A 257 22.10 16.18 -5.04
CA ALA A 257 20.64 16.32 -4.93
C ALA A 257 20.15 17.71 -5.36
N LEU A 258 20.78 18.77 -4.84
CA LEU A 258 20.28 20.14 -4.97
C LEU A 258 20.16 20.61 -6.44
N PRO A 259 21.20 20.46 -7.31
CA PRO A 259 21.09 20.91 -8.70
C PRO A 259 20.01 20.17 -9.50
N ARG A 260 19.71 18.91 -9.13
CA ARG A 260 18.64 18.13 -9.77
C ARG A 260 17.26 18.60 -9.35
N PHE A 261 17.06 18.88 -8.07
CA PHE A 261 15.81 19.46 -7.61
C PHE A 261 15.60 20.88 -8.17
N GLU A 262 16.66 21.68 -8.33
CA GLU A 262 16.57 23.00 -8.97
C GLU A 262 16.10 22.87 -10.42
N ARG A 263 16.69 21.95 -11.19
CA ARG A 263 16.23 21.64 -12.55
C ARG A 263 14.78 21.15 -12.59
N CYS A 264 14.38 20.31 -11.64
CA CYS A 264 12.99 19.86 -11.53
C CYS A 264 12.04 21.04 -11.26
N ALA A 265 12.43 21.98 -10.40
CA ALA A 265 11.65 23.17 -10.08
C ALA A 265 11.58 24.17 -11.24
N GLU A 266 12.63 24.28 -12.06
CA GLU A 266 12.62 25.08 -13.29
C GLU A 266 11.63 24.52 -14.32
N ILE A 267 11.64 23.20 -14.52
CA ILE A 267 10.77 22.53 -15.49
C ILE A 267 9.33 22.45 -14.97
N CYS A 268 9.14 22.17 -13.69
CA CYS A 268 7.85 21.93 -13.05
C CYS A 268 7.71 22.69 -11.72
N PRO A 269 7.53 24.03 -11.74
CA PRO A 269 7.47 24.85 -10.52
C PRO A 269 6.30 24.52 -9.57
N GLU A 270 5.23 23.94 -10.11
CA GLU A 270 4.03 23.55 -9.38
C GLU A 270 4.20 22.23 -8.60
N ASP A 271 5.33 21.55 -8.77
CA ASP A 271 5.60 20.27 -8.11
C ASP A 271 6.01 20.44 -6.64
N VAL A 272 5.02 20.36 -5.74
CA VAL A 272 5.22 20.57 -4.30
C VAL A 272 6.28 19.63 -3.68
N PRO A 273 6.30 18.31 -3.97
CA PRO A 273 7.38 17.45 -3.52
C PRO A 273 8.78 17.96 -3.85
N THR A 274 8.99 18.49 -5.06
CA THR A 274 10.28 19.09 -5.46
C THR A 274 10.65 20.26 -4.55
N ARG A 275 9.69 21.15 -4.23
CA ARG A 275 9.92 22.28 -3.32
C ARG A 275 10.25 21.84 -1.90
N ILE A 276 9.54 20.83 -1.38
CA ILE A 276 9.80 20.26 -0.05
C ILE A 276 11.25 19.79 0.04
N TYR A 277 11.73 19.04 -0.95
CA TYR A 277 13.11 18.57 -0.95
C TYR A 277 14.15 19.68 -1.16
N LEU A 278 13.84 20.73 -1.93
CA LEU A 278 14.70 21.93 -2.02
C LEU A 278 14.88 22.62 -0.67
N GLU A 279 13.79 22.82 0.06
CA GLU A 279 13.81 23.40 1.41
C GLU A 279 14.64 22.51 2.34
N ARG A 280 14.39 21.20 2.35
CA ARG A 280 15.17 20.23 3.13
C ARG A 280 16.66 20.23 2.79
N CYS A 281 17.03 20.36 1.52
CA CYS A 281 18.44 20.45 1.10
C CYS A 281 19.11 21.71 1.65
N ARG A 282 18.43 22.86 1.57
CA ARG A 282 18.94 24.15 2.08
C ARG A 282 19.06 24.15 3.60
N GLU A 283 18.09 23.57 4.30
CA GLU A 283 18.14 23.41 5.76
C GLU A 283 19.27 22.48 6.19
N TYR A 284 19.51 21.38 5.46
CA TYR A 284 20.67 20.53 5.72
C TYR A 284 21.99 21.28 5.54
N GLN A 285 22.13 22.10 4.48
CA GLN A 285 23.33 22.90 4.27
C GLN A 285 23.59 23.89 5.41
N SER A 286 22.54 24.51 5.97
CA SER A 286 22.67 25.52 7.03
C SER A 286 22.84 24.94 8.43
N SER A 287 22.13 23.85 8.74
CA SER A 287 22.00 23.32 10.10
C SER A 287 22.63 21.93 10.30
N GLN A 288 23.03 21.26 9.21
CA GLN A 288 23.38 19.82 9.19
C GLN A 288 22.25 18.91 9.71
N HIS A 289 21.03 19.44 9.88
CA HIS A 289 19.87 18.66 10.25
C HIS A 289 19.29 17.97 9.02
N HIS A 290 19.21 16.64 9.06
CA HIS A 290 18.63 15.83 8.00
C HIS A 290 17.17 15.54 8.32
N PHE A 291 16.27 16.05 7.48
CA PHE A 291 14.84 15.78 7.57
C PHE A 291 14.50 14.45 6.90
N GLY A 292 14.83 13.35 7.59
CA GLY A 292 14.43 12.01 7.18
C GLY A 292 13.20 11.55 7.95
N THR A 293 12.08 11.33 7.26
CA THR A 293 10.93 10.67 7.90
C THR A 293 11.14 9.17 8.06
N GLY A 294 12.22 8.56 7.53
CA GLY A 294 12.44 7.11 7.51
C GLY A 294 13.89 6.70 7.32
N GLU A 295 14.81 7.34 8.05
CA GLU A 295 16.26 7.22 7.82
C GLU A 295 16.76 5.78 7.73
N LEU A 296 17.58 5.55 6.71
CA LEU A 296 18.34 4.32 6.50
C LEU A 296 19.47 4.19 7.52
N ASP A 297 19.80 5.23 8.28
CA ASP A 297 21.07 5.46 8.99
C ASP A 297 21.57 4.34 9.92
N ALA A 298 20.71 3.46 10.42
CA ALA A 298 21.12 2.33 11.25
C ALA A 298 21.06 0.99 10.48
N PRO A 299 22.05 0.09 10.65
CA PRO A 299 21.94 -1.27 10.13
C PRO A 299 20.72 -1.95 10.75
N MET A 300 20.05 -2.76 9.95
CA MET A 300 18.93 -3.54 10.44
C MET A 300 19.45 -4.69 11.28
N LEU A 301 19.10 -4.69 12.56
CA LEU A 301 19.44 -5.78 13.47
C LEU A 301 18.44 -6.92 13.32
N TRP A 302 18.93 -8.16 13.31
CA TRP A 302 18.06 -9.32 13.45
C TRP A 302 17.37 -9.26 14.82
N LYS A 303 16.06 -9.42 14.83
CA LYS A 303 15.22 -9.34 16.02
C LYS A 303 14.32 -10.56 16.07
N ASP A 304 13.87 -10.90 17.28
CA ASP A 304 12.92 -12.01 17.49
C ASP A 304 11.62 -11.80 16.72
N GLU A 305 11.24 -10.54 16.49
CA GLU A 305 10.07 -10.25 15.66
C GLU A 305 10.23 -10.78 14.24
N PHE A 306 11.42 -10.98 13.67
CA PHE A 306 11.57 -11.50 12.30
C PHE A 306 11.58 -13.03 12.21
N LYS A 307 11.68 -13.74 13.33
CA LYS A 307 11.76 -15.21 13.34
C LYS A 307 10.45 -15.83 12.86
N THR A 308 10.58 -16.76 11.93
CA THR A 308 9.52 -17.66 11.49
C THR A 308 9.48 -18.91 12.38
N GLY A 309 10.62 -19.31 12.96
CA GLY A 309 10.77 -20.58 13.68
C GLY A 309 11.12 -21.76 12.76
N ILE A 310 11.25 -21.52 11.45
CA ILE A 310 11.73 -22.51 10.48
C ILE A 310 13.20 -22.20 10.22
N GLU A 311 14.10 -23.02 10.77
CA GLU A 311 15.56 -22.78 10.80
C GLU A 311 16.14 -22.40 9.43
N ARG A 312 15.68 -23.09 8.37
CA ARG A 312 16.17 -22.87 7.01
C ARG A 312 15.73 -21.52 6.42
N ILE A 313 14.50 -21.07 6.70
CA ILE A 313 13.98 -19.76 6.28
C ILE A 313 14.64 -18.66 7.12
N ASP A 314 14.73 -18.85 8.44
CA ASP A 314 15.37 -17.89 9.34
C ASP A 314 16.85 -17.69 8.99
N GLY A 315 17.58 -18.76 8.68
CA GLY A 315 18.97 -18.70 8.22
C GLY A 315 19.12 -17.96 6.89
N ALA A 316 18.21 -18.19 5.93
CA ALA A 316 18.20 -17.48 4.66
C ALA A 316 17.93 -15.98 4.86
N HIS A 317 16.93 -15.61 5.67
CA HIS A 317 16.65 -14.22 6.01
C HIS A 317 17.79 -13.53 6.74
N GLN A 318 18.49 -14.22 7.64
CA GLN A 318 19.68 -13.67 8.29
C GLN A 318 20.80 -13.40 7.29
N ALA A 319 21.06 -14.33 6.37
CA ALA A 319 22.06 -14.14 5.32
C ALA A 319 21.70 -12.97 4.40
N LEU A 320 20.44 -12.86 3.99
CA LEU A 320 19.94 -11.72 3.21
C LEU A 320 20.11 -10.42 3.98
N LEU A 321 19.71 -10.36 5.25
CA LEU A 321 19.82 -9.17 6.09
C LEU A 321 21.28 -8.72 6.27
N GLN A 322 22.20 -9.66 6.47
CA GLN A 322 23.64 -9.38 6.53
C GLN A 322 24.12 -8.77 5.22
N ARG A 323 23.71 -9.33 4.07
CA ARG A 323 24.05 -8.79 2.76
C ARG A 323 23.48 -7.38 2.53
N VAL A 324 22.21 -7.15 2.91
CA VAL A 324 21.57 -5.83 2.84
C VAL A 324 22.34 -4.82 3.67
N ASN A 325 22.73 -5.16 4.90
CA ASN A 325 23.50 -4.28 5.76
C ASN A 325 24.90 -3.97 5.19
N GLN A 326 25.60 -4.96 4.63
CA GLN A 326 26.88 -4.75 3.95
C GLN A 326 26.75 -3.78 2.78
N HIS A 327 25.78 -4.03 1.90
CA HIS A 327 25.48 -3.16 0.76
C HIS A 327 25.13 -1.74 1.21
N ALA A 328 24.27 -1.61 2.22
CA ALA A 328 23.89 -0.33 2.78
C ALA A 328 25.07 0.48 3.33
N VAL A 329 26.05 -0.16 3.97
CA VAL A 329 27.28 0.48 4.44
C VAL A 329 28.13 0.97 3.26
N GLN A 330 28.34 0.12 2.24
CA GLN A 330 29.08 0.48 1.03
C GLN A 330 28.46 1.69 0.32
N VAL A 331 27.14 1.68 0.16
CA VAL A 331 26.35 2.76 -0.45
C VAL A 331 26.54 4.10 0.28
N ARG A 332 26.57 4.07 1.62
CA ARG A 332 26.75 5.27 2.45
C ARG A 332 28.18 5.79 2.44
N GLN A 333 29.16 4.88 2.49
CA GLN A 333 30.57 5.23 2.44
C GLN A 333 31.03 5.60 1.02
N ASN A 334 30.13 5.51 0.03
CA ASN A 334 30.43 5.74 -1.38
C ASN A 334 31.56 4.82 -1.87
N GLU A 335 31.59 3.59 -1.35
CA GLU A 335 32.50 2.55 -1.79
C GLU A 335 31.99 1.92 -3.10
N PRO A 336 32.89 1.47 -4.00
CA PRO A 336 32.48 0.74 -5.19
C PRO A 336 31.68 -0.51 -4.83
N VAL A 337 30.50 -0.65 -5.43
CA VAL A 337 29.66 -1.84 -5.28
C VAL A 337 29.98 -2.82 -6.40
N ASP A 338 30.39 -4.04 -6.04
CA ASP A 338 30.44 -5.15 -6.98
C ASP A 338 29.02 -5.67 -7.24
N PHE A 339 28.38 -5.10 -8.27
CA PHE A 339 27.03 -5.49 -8.64
C PHE A 339 26.94 -6.92 -9.16
N ASP A 340 27.98 -7.44 -9.80
CA ASP A 340 27.95 -8.81 -10.34
C ASP A 340 27.92 -9.83 -9.19
N ASP A 341 28.76 -9.63 -8.15
CA ASP A 341 28.70 -10.44 -6.94
C ASP A 341 27.36 -10.28 -6.20
N LEU A 342 26.85 -9.05 -6.07
CA LEU A 342 25.57 -8.80 -5.41
C LEU A 342 24.40 -9.50 -6.11
N PHE A 343 24.29 -9.35 -7.43
CA PHE A 343 23.23 -10.02 -8.19
C PHE A 343 23.41 -11.55 -8.19
N ALA A 344 24.64 -12.06 -8.24
CA ALA A 344 24.90 -13.49 -8.15
C ALA A 344 24.45 -14.07 -6.80
N PHE A 345 24.69 -13.34 -5.70
CA PHE A 345 24.17 -13.71 -4.38
C PHE A 345 22.64 -13.69 -4.36
N LEU A 346 22.00 -12.61 -4.83
CA LEU A 346 20.54 -12.46 -4.77
C LEU A 346 19.81 -13.50 -5.63
N HIS A 347 20.31 -13.77 -6.85
CA HIS A 347 19.74 -14.81 -7.71
C HIS A 347 19.86 -16.20 -7.07
N ARG A 348 20.99 -16.52 -6.44
CA ARG A 348 21.16 -17.79 -5.72
C ARG A 348 20.21 -17.87 -4.53
N HIS A 349 20.12 -16.81 -3.75
CA HIS A 349 19.21 -16.72 -2.61
C HIS A 349 17.76 -16.98 -3.02
N CYS A 350 17.27 -16.32 -4.07
CA CYS A 350 15.92 -16.53 -4.60
C CYS A 350 15.73 -17.96 -5.15
N ALA A 351 16.70 -18.48 -5.91
CA ALA A 351 16.61 -19.81 -6.51
C ALA A 351 16.57 -20.94 -5.47
N GLU A 352 17.14 -20.72 -4.28
CA GLU A 352 17.12 -21.67 -3.17
C GLU A 352 15.89 -21.52 -2.27
N LEU A 353 15.55 -20.27 -1.89
CA LEU A 353 14.51 -19.99 -0.90
C LEU A 353 13.09 -20.06 -1.49
N PHE A 354 12.84 -19.46 -2.66
CA PHE A 354 11.48 -19.33 -3.19
C PHE A 354 10.85 -20.69 -3.50
N PRO A 355 11.52 -21.64 -4.18
CA PRO A 355 10.94 -22.96 -4.43
C PRO A 355 10.70 -23.76 -3.15
N LEU A 356 11.55 -23.56 -2.12
CA LEU A 356 11.39 -24.19 -0.82
C LEU A 356 10.11 -23.73 -0.14
N GLU A 357 9.93 -22.41 0.00
CA GLU A 357 8.74 -21.81 0.62
C GLU A 357 7.47 -22.21 -0.15
N GLU A 358 7.49 -22.10 -1.48
CA GLU A 358 6.35 -22.45 -2.32
C GLU A 358 6.00 -23.95 -2.25
N ALA A 359 6.99 -24.83 -2.09
CA ALA A 359 6.74 -26.25 -1.86
C ALA A 359 6.11 -26.48 -0.49
N MET A 360 6.66 -25.87 0.57
CA MET A 360 6.13 -25.99 1.94
C MET A 360 4.70 -25.45 2.02
N MET A 361 4.41 -24.30 1.40
CA MET A 361 3.07 -23.70 1.36
C MET A 361 2.06 -24.60 0.64
N ARG A 362 2.46 -25.23 -0.46
CA ARG A 362 1.61 -26.20 -1.17
C ARG A 362 1.35 -27.47 -0.35
N GLU A 363 2.36 -27.98 0.35
CA GLU A 363 2.24 -29.17 1.19
C GLU A 363 1.26 -28.98 2.36
N HIS A 364 1.18 -27.76 2.88
CA HIS A 364 0.31 -27.40 4.00
C HIS A 364 -1.04 -26.80 3.56
N ASP A 365 -1.38 -26.81 2.26
CA ASP A 365 -2.60 -26.22 1.72
C ASP A 365 -2.79 -24.75 2.18
N TYR A 366 -1.69 -23.97 2.23
CA TYR A 366 -1.70 -22.59 2.71
C TYR A 366 -2.60 -21.71 1.81
N PRO A 367 -3.66 -21.07 2.35
CA PRO A 367 -4.66 -20.36 1.55
C PRO A 367 -4.13 -19.20 0.70
N PHE A 368 -2.98 -18.65 1.08
CA PHE A 368 -2.38 -17.48 0.43
C PHE A 368 -1.14 -17.82 -0.40
N ALA A 369 -0.87 -19.10 -0.66
CA ALA A 369 0.29 -19.54 -1.43
C ALA A 369 0.41 -18.85 -2.79
N ALA A 370 -0.70 -18.71 -3.53
CA ALA A 370 -0.70 -18.07 -4.85
C ALA A 370 -0.28 -16.60 -4.81
N SER A 371 -0.68 -15.88 -3.76
CA SER A 371 -0.26 -14.49 -3.54
C SER A 371 1.23 -14.42 -3.22
N HIS A 372 1.72 -15.31 -2.36
CA HIS A 372 3.14 -15.36 -1.99
C HIS A 372 4.03 -15.65 -3.20
N THR A 373 3.65 -16.62 -4.04
CA THR A 373 4.33 -16.90 -5.31
C THR A 373 4.31 -15.70 -6.27
N GLN A 374 3.23 -14.91 -6.27
CA GLN A 374 3.18 -13.69 -7.07
C GLN A 374 4.19 -12.65 -6.58
N GLU A 375 4.31 -12.46 -5.27
CA GLU A 375 5.30 -11.57 -4.65
C GLU A 375 6.74 -11.99 -5.02
N HIS A 376 7.05 -13.29 -4.99
CA HIS A 376 8.34 -13.81 -5.48
C HIS A 376 8.64 -13.43 -6.92
N ARG A 377 7.67 -13.65 -7.83
CA ARG A 377 7.84 -13.33 -9.25
C ARG A 377 8.08 -11.84 -9.46
N HIS A 378 7.35 -10.99 -8.76
CA HIS A 378 7.51 -9.54 -8.86
C HIS A 378 8.87 -9.08 -8.32
N PHE A 379 9.33 -9.64 -7.21
CA PHE A 379 10.68 -9.37 -6.72
C PHE A 379 11.76 -9.75 -7.73
N SER A 380 11.69 -10.97 -8.29
CA SER A 380 12.65 -11.43 -9.31
C SER A 380 12.62 -10.58 -10.57
N ALA A 381 11.45 -10.13 -11.02
CA ALA A 381 11.31 -9.22 -12.17
C ALA A 381 11.96 -7.86 -11.88
N ASN A 382 11.64 -7.23 -10.75
CA ASN A 382 12.23 -5.96 -10.33
C ASN A 382 13.77 -6.05 -10.18
N LEU A 383 14.27 -7.17 -9.67
CA LEU A 383 15.70 -7.44 -9.57
C LEU A 383 16.35 -7.55 -10.96
N GLY A 384 15.71 -8.24 -11.90
CA GLY A 384 16.17 -8.37 -13.29
C GLY A 384 16.21 -7.03 -14.03
N ASP A 385 15.23 -6.16 -13.79
CA ASP A 385 15.19 -4.81 -14.37
C ASP A 385 16.34 -3.94 -13.84
N LEU A 386 16.61 -3.99 -12.53
CA LEU A 386 17.75 -3.30 -11.91
C LEU A 386 19.08 -3.82 -12.46
N GLN A 387 19.23 -5.14 -12.61
CA GLN A 387 20.43 -5.74 -13.19
C GLN A 387 20.64 -5.29 -14.64
N SER A 388 19.57 -5.18 -15.42
CA SER A 388 19.63 -4.70 -16.80
C SER A 388 20.06 -3.23 -16.87
N GLN A 389 19.57 -2.39 -15.96
CA GLN A 389 19.98 -0.98 -15.86
C GLN A 389 21.44 -0.83 -15.45
N VAL A 390 21.94 -1.66 -14.53
CA VAL A 390 23.37 -1.69 -14.16
C VAL A 390 24.23 -2.05 -15.36
N ARG A 391 23.87 -3.10 -16.10
CA ARG A 391 24.61 -3.53 -17.31
C ARG A 391 24.58 -2.50 -18.43
N ALA A 392 23.46 -1.79 -18.60
CA ALA A 392 23.33 -0.74 -19.59
C ALA A 392 24.19 0.49 -19.27
N GLY A 393 24.59 0.69 -18.01
CA GLY A 393 25.40 1.83 -17.59
C GLY A 393 24.68 3.18 -17.76
N CYS A 394 23.35 3.17 -17.86
CA CYS A 394 22.56 4.35 -18.18
C CYS A 394 22.32 5.30 -16.99
N HIS A 395 22.58 4.84 -15.76
CA HIS A 395 22.43 5.66 -14.55
C HIS A 395 23.70 5.63 -13.69
N ASN A 396 23.79 6.60 -12.77
CA ASN A 396 24.87 6.65 -11.79
C ASN A 396 24.85 5.40 -10.89
N GLN A 397 26.02 4.79 -10.65
CA GLN A 397 26.15 3.58 -9.83
C GLN A 397 25.58 3.78 -8.41
N ARG A 398 25.77 4.95 -7.80
CA ARG A 398 25.30 5.23 -6.44
C ARG A 398 23.77 5.31 -6.38
N TYR A 399 23.14 5.86 -7.41
CA TYR A 399 21.68 5.83 -7.55
C TYR A 399 21.14 4.41 -7.70
N LEU A 400 21.78 3.59 -8.55
CA LEU A 400 21.39 2.19 -8.74
C LEU A 400 21.58 1.38 -7.45
N ALA A 401 22.67 1.61 -6.74
CA ALA A 401 22.93 0.97 -5.46
C ALA A 401 21.87 1.35 -4.40
N TYR A 402 21.46 2.62 -4.33
CA TYR A 402 20.35 3.04 -3.49
C TYR A 402 19.02 2.37 -3.88
N ARG A 403 18.72 2.27 -5.18
CA ARG A 403 17.50 1.58 -5.64
C ARG A 403 17.49 0.09 -5.32
N ILE A 404 18.64 -0.57 -5.38
CA ILE A 404 18.78 -1.96 -4.94
C ILE A 404 18.59 -2.05 -3.43
N GLU A 405 19.17 -1.14 -2.64
CA GLU A 405 18.94 -1.07 -1.18
C GLU A 405 17.44 -0.93 -0.87
N LEU A 406 16.72 -0.03 -1.55
CA LEU A 406 15.27 0.12 -1.39
C LEU A 406 14.50 -1.16 -1.69
N LEU A 407 14.76 -1.79 -2.84
CA LEU A 407 14.09 -3.02 -3.23
C LEU A 407 14.29 -4.12 -2.17
N LEU A 408 15.51 -4.27 -1.66
CA LEU A 408 15.84 -5.30 -0.67
C LEU A 408 15.19 -5.02 0.68
N LEU A 409 15.13 -3.76 1.10
CA LEU A 409 14.48 -3.37 2.35
C LEU A 409 12.96 -3.57 2.29
N ASP A 410 12.35 -3.17 1.18
CA ASP A 410 10.92 -3.36 0.95
C ASP A 410 10.59 -4.86 0.89
N TRP A 411 11.40 -5.64 0.16
CA TRP A 411 11.28 -7.10 0.08
C TRP A 411 11.37 -7.75 1.45
N PHE A 412 12.42 -7.45 2.22
CA PHE A 412 12.60 -8.01 3.55
C PHE A 412 11.42 -7.68 4.47
N SER A 413 10.85 -6.46 4.37
CA SER A 413 9.68 -6.06 5.14
C SER A 413 8.45 -6.91 4.84
N THR A 414 8.26 -7.25 3.57
CA THR A 414 7.08 -7.97 3.09
C THR A 414 7.25 -9.48 3.30
N ALA A 415 8.37 -10.06 2.86
CA ALA A 415 8.68 -11.48 2.99
C ALA A 415 8.63 -11.95 4.45
N THR A 416 9.35 -11.27 5.36
CA THR A 416 9.36 -11.67 6.79
C THR A 416 8.01 -11.58 7.49
N LYS A 417 7.05 -10.81 6.95
CA LYS A 417 5.66 -10.81 7.43
C LYS A 417 4.89 -12.01 6.86
N ALA A 418 5.01 -12.26 5.56
CA ALA A 418 4.35 -13.36 4.88
C ALA A 418 4.83 -14.74 5.36
N ASP A 419 6.14 -14.94 5.54
CA ASP A 419 6.69 -16.23 5.99
C ASP A 419 6.37 -16.52 7.45
N ARG A 420 6.30 -15.48 8.29
CA ARG A 420 5.86 -15.64 9.67
C ARG A 420 4.37 -15.96 9.76
N HIS A 421 3.59 -15.37 8.88
CA HIS A 421 2.18 -15.70 8.76
C HIS A 421 2.00 -17.17 8.39
N PHE A 422 2.72 -17.62 7.36
CA PHE A 422 2.76 -19.02 6.98
C PHE A 422 3.25 -19.95 8.11
N ALA A 423 4.33 -19.60 8.81
CA ALA A 423 4.84 -20.40 9.92
C ALA A 423 3.83 -20.53 11.07
N ARG A 424 3.08 -19.46 11.38
CA ARG A 424 1.98 -19.52 12.36
C ARG A 424 0.83 -20.39 11.86
N PHE A 425 0.52 -20.33 10.56
CA PHE A 425 -0.48 -21.20 9.95
C PHE A 425 -0.10 -22.68 10.09
N MET A 426 1.17 -23.03 9.87
CA MET A 426 1.70 -24.40 10.09
C MET A 426 1.59 -24.85 11.55
N GLN A 427 1.86 -23.97 12.51
CA GLN A 427 1.72 -24.31 13.95
C GLN A 427 0.28 -24.65 14.32
N ASN A 428 -0.70 -24.04 13.64
CA ASN A 428 -2.13 -24.24 13.89
C ASN A 428 -2.76 -25.34 13.02
N THR A 429 -2.07 -25.82 11.98
CA THR A 429 -2.59 -26.80 11.01
C THR A 429 -1.56 -27.89 10.77
N PRO A 430 -1.73 -29.13 11.28
CA PRO A 430 -0.76 -30.20 11.05
C PRO A 430 -0.67 -30.56 9.56
N PRO A 431 0.52 -30.98 9.06
CA PRO A 431 0.73 -31.37 7.67
C PRO A 431 -0.16 -32.55 7.26
N ARG A 432 -0.41 -32.71 5.96
CA ARG A 432 -1.08 -33.90 5.43
C ARG A 432 -0.40 -35.15 5.98
N GLN A 433 -1.15 -35.97 6.70
CA GLN A 433 -0.78 -37.38 6.82
C GLN A 433 -0.80 -37.93 5.40
N THR A 434 0.37 -38.26 4.87
CA THR A 434 0.46 -39.12 3.69
C THR A 434 -0.34 -40.36 4.02
N ALA A 435 -1.43 -40.59 3.29
CA ALA A 435 -2.22 -41.80 3.42
C ALA A 435 -1.27 -42.98 3.17
N THR A 436 -0.85 -43.62 4.25
CA THR A 436 -0.17 -44.91 4.20
C THR A 436 -1.21 -45.86 3.67
N ILE A 437 -1.10 -46.19 2.39
CA ILE A 437 -1.81 -47.31 1.78
C ILE A 437 -1.44 -48.52 2.66
N PRO A 438 -2.39 -49.18 3.34
CA PRO A 438 -2.06 -50.40 4.06
C PRO A 438 -1.56 -51.40 3.02
N ALA A 439 -0.33 -51.88 3.22
CA ALA A 439 0.21 -52.96 2.40
C ALA A 439 -0.77 -54.14 2.49
N ALA A 440 -1.35 -54.50 1.35
CA ALA A 440 -2.19 -55.68 1.24
C ALA A 440 -1.33 -56.92 1.56
N LYS A 441 -1.65 -57.60 2.66
CA LYS A 441 -1.46 -59.03 2.85
C LYS A 441 -2.61 -59.61 3.64
#